data_AF-C3MK60-F1
#
_entry.id   AF-C3MK60-F1
#
_cell.length_a   1.000
_cell.length_b   1.000
_cell.length_c   1.000
_cell.angle_alpha   90.00
_cell.angle_beta   90.00
_cell.angle_gamma   90.00
#
_symmetry.space_group_name_H-M   'P 1'
#
loop_
_entity.id
_entity.type
_entity.pdbx_description
1 polymer ?
#
loop_
_entity_poly.entity_id
_entity_poly.type
_entity_poly.pdbx_seq_one_letter_code
_entity_poly.pdbx_strand_id
1 'polypeptide(L)'
;MPKKDRAQEAPSRDVPKPEEGQTICVVKKMLGGDHLVVLCMDGKERLARIPGKIRKKMWMREGDVVLVGIWDFQPNRCDILYKYGNDEIKRLVNENIISREVIDQLRG
;
A
#
# COMPACT_ATOMS: atom_id res chain seq x y z
N MET A 1 4.82 16.14 31.10
CA MET A 1 5.24 16.40 29.70
C MET A 1 4.49 15.47 28.75
N PRO A 2 3.38 15.89 28.11
CA PRO A 2 2.78 15.11 27.02
C PRO A 2 3.26 15.64 25.67
N LYS A 3 3.93 14.79 24.89
CA LYS A 3 4.16 15.04 23.46
C LYS A 3 2.78 15.08 22.79
N LYS A 4 2.34 16.26 22.39
CA LYS A 4 1.10 16.46 21.64
C LYS A 4 1.32 15.88 20.24
N ASP A 5 0.82 14.66 20.03
CA ASP A 5 0.64 14.05 18.72
C ASP A 5 -0.12 15.04 17.84
N ARG A 6 0.62 15.71 16.96
CA ARG A 6 0.05 16.53 15.91
C ARG A 6 -0.42 15.56 14.83
N ALA A 7 -1.56 14.92 15.09
CA ALA A 7 -2.38 14.31 14.07
C ALA A 7 -2.62 15.39 13.01
N GLN A 8 -1.85 15.34 11.92
CA GLN A 8 -2.21 16.07 10.72
C GLN A 8 -3.45 15.36 10.17
N GLU A 9 -4.63 15.76 10.66
CA GLU A 9 -5.82 15.85 9.81
C GLU A 9 -5.45 16.76 8.64
N ALA A 10 -4.77 16.18 7.65
CA ALA A 10 -4.56 16.83 6.38
C ALA A 10 -5.95 16.95 5.74
N PRO A 11 -6.30 18.16 5.27
CA PRO A 11 -7.64 18.47 4.78
C PRO A 11 -7.97 17.54 3.62
N SER A 12 -9.03 16.74 3.74
CA SER A 12 -9.73 16.04 2.64
C SER A 12 -8.87 15.73 1.41
N ARG A 13 -7.71 15.09 1.59
CA ARG A 13 -6.91 14.64 0.46
C ARG A 13 -7.61 13.41 -0.09
N ASP A 14 -8.00 13.48 -1.36
CA ASP A 14 -8.53 12.33 -2.09
C ASP A 14 -7.60 11.14 -1.89
N VAL A 15 -8.14 10.05 -1.33
CA VAL A 15 -7.40 8.81 -1.16
C VAL A 15 -7.17 8.24 -2.56
N PRO A 16 -5.92 7.99 -2.99
CA PRO A 16 -5.66 7.44 -4.32
C PRO A 16 -6.42 6.13 -4.51
N LYS A 17 -7.27 6.07 -5.53
CA LYS A 17 -8.02 4.87 -5.88
C LYS A 17 -7.21 4.07 -6.90
N PRO A 18 -7.32 2.73 -6.91
CA PRO A 18 -6.68 1.93 -7.94
C PRO A 18 -7.27 2.28 -9.32
N GLU A 19 -6.41 2.67 -10.26
CA GLU A 19 -6.72 2.88 -11.67
C GLU A 19 -6.35 1.64 -12.51
N GLU A 20 -6.58 1.69 -13.83
CA GLU A 20 -6.14 0.63 -14.74
C GLU A 20 -4.62 0.41 -14.64
N GLY A 21 -4.22 -0.86 -14.47
CA GLY A 21 -2.81 -1.23 -14.24
C GLY A 21 -2.32 -1.06 -12.79
N GLN A 22 -3.16 -0.57 -11.88
CA GLN A 22 -2.84 -0.43 -10.46
C GLN A 22 -3.67 -1.41 -9.62
N THR A 23 -3.11 -1.86 -8.50
CA THR A 23 -3.83 -2.71 -7.57
C THR A 23 -3.36 -2.46 -6.14
N ILE A 24 -4.23 -2.77 -5.18
CA ILE A 24 -3.89 -2.68 -3.77
C ILE A 24 -3.24 -4.00 -3.37
N CYS A 25 -2.17 -3.92 -2.60
CA CYS A 25 -1.47 -5.09 -2.08
C CYS A 25 -1.07 -4.87 -0.62
N VAL A 26 -0.77 -5.97 0.07
CA VAL A 26 -0.22 -5.97 1.43
C VAL A 26 1.24 -6.35 1.36
N VAL A 27 2.08 -5.64 2.11
CA VAL A 27 3.50 -5.99 2.23
C VAL A 27 3.63 -7.30 3.02
N LYS A 28 4.08 -8.35 2.35
CA LYS A 28 4.28 -9.68 2.96
C LYS A 28 5.67 -9.80 3.59
N LYS A 29 6.71 -9.36 2.87
CA LYS A 29 8.10 -9.51 3.32
C LYS A 29 8.99 -8.40 2.79
N MET A 30 9.88 -7.87 3.63
CA MET A 30 10.91 -6.92 3.21
C MET A 30 12.16 -7.67 2.72
N LEU A 31 12.63 -7.41 1.49
CA LEU A 31 13.84 -8.07 0.95
C LEU A 31 15.11 -7.24 1.13
N GLY A 32 14.97 -5.91 1.24
CA GLY A 32 16.08 -4.97 1.26
C GLY A 32 16.43 -4.44 -0.13
N GLY A 33 17.38 -3.50 -0.22
CA GLY A 33 17.79 -2.91 -1.49
C GLY A 33 16.65 -2.27 -2.29
N ASP A 34 15.69 -1.65 -1.59
CA ASP A 34 14.47 -1.05 -2.16
C ASP A 34 13.48 -2.04 -2.79
N HIS A 35 13.61 -3.33 -2.49
CA HIS A 35 12.68 -4.36 -2.93
C HIS A 35 11.94 -4.99 -1.74
N LEU A 36 10.67 -5.29 -1.96
CA LEU A 36 9.83 -6.04 -1.04
C LEU A 36 8.86 -6.96 -1.80
N VAL A 37 8.30 -7.95 -1.12
CA VAL A 37 7.27 -8.83 -1.64
C VAL A 37 5.92 -8.31 -1.19
N VAL A 38 5.04 -8.09 -2.16
CA VAL A 38 3.63 -7.74 -1.90
C VAL A 38 2.72 -8.87 -2.33
N LEU A 39 1.64 -9.06 -1.57
CA LEU A 39 0.52 -9.92 -1.93
C LEU A 39 -0.65 -9.03 -2.36
N CYS A 40 -1.02 -9.12 -3.63
CA CYS A 40 -2.03 -8.25 -4.22
C CYS A 40 -3.44 -8.80 -4.05
N MET A 41 -4.45 -7.94 -4.24
CA MET A 41 -5.85 -8.33 -4.14
C MET A 41 -6.27 -9.45 -5.10
N ASP A 42 -5.50 -9.69 -6.17
CA ASP A 42 -5.69 -10.81 -7.10
C ASP A 42 -5.13 -12.15 -6.60
N GLY A 43 -4.57 -12.18 -5.38
CA GLY A 43 -3.94 -13.35 -4.77
C GLY A 43 -2.53 -13.66 -5.29
N LYS A 44 -1.95 -12.80 -6.13
CA LYS A 44 -0.60 -13.00 -6.67
C LYS A 44 0.45 -12.27 -5.83
N GLU A 45 1.57 -12.96 -5.61
CA GLU A 45 2.77 -12.35 -5.03
C GLU A 45 3.59 -11.69 -6.13
N ARG A 46 3.98 -10.43 -5.90
CA ARG A 46 4.76 -9.64 -6.84
C ARG A 46 5.95 -9.00 -6.13
N LEU A 47 7.03 -8.83 -6.88
CA LEU A 47 8.21 -8.10 -6.42
C LEU A 47 7.93 -6.61 -6.60
N ALA A 48 7.75 -5.88 -5.51
CA ALA A 48 7.57 -4.44 -5.55
C ALA A 48 8.91 -3.74 -5.34
N ARG A 49 9.17 -2.74 -6.18
CA ARG A 49 10.27 -1.79 -5.99
C ARG A 49 9.74 -0.54 -5.30
N ILE A 50 10.52 0.03 -4.37
CA ILE A 50 10.24 1.29 -3.70
C ILE A 50 10.91 2.42 -4.50
N PRO A 51 10.17 3.27 -5.22
CA PRO A 51 10.77 4.44 -5.86
C PRO A 51 11.43 5.35 -4.82
N GLY A 52 12.61 5.89 -5.14
CA GLY A 52 13.35 6.76 -4.22
C GLY A 52 12.56 7.99 -3.72
N LYS A 53 11.55 8.43 -4.49
CA LYS A 53 10.60 9.49 -4.10
C LYS A 53 9.77 9.13 -2.85
N ILE A 54 9.43 7.85 -2.69
CA ILE A 54 8.61 7.32 -1.59
C ILE A 54 9.49 6.89 -0.42
N ARG A 55 10.64 6.28 -0.71
CA ARG A 55 11.61 5.78 0.28
C ARG A 55 11.94 6.80 1.38
N LYS A 56 12.06 8.08 1.03
CA LYS A 56 12.38 9.16 1.99
C LYS A 56 11.19 9.65 2.79
N LYS A 57 9.96 9.45 2.30
CA LYS A 57 8.73 10.01 2.88
C LYS A 57 7.97 9.03 3.76
N MET A 58 7.98 7.74 3.40
CA MET A 58 7.12 6.74 4.02
C MET A 58 7.93 5.50 4.37
N TRP A 59 7.97 5.18 5.67
CA TRP A 59 8.49 3.90 6.13
C TRP A 59 7.44 2.81 5.91
N MET A 60 7.87 1.68 5.35
CA MET A 60 7.04 0.50 5.13
C MET A 60 7.45 -0.64 6.06
N ARG A 61 6.48 -1.38 6.55
CA ARG A 61 6.63 -2.59 7.36
C ARG A 61 5.76 -3.70 6.78
N GLU A 62 6.02 -4.92 7.19
CA GLU A 62 5.16 -6.06 6.90
C GLU A 62 3.75 -5.79 7.47
N GLY A 63 2.71 -6.11 6.69
CA GLY A 63 1.31 -5.83 7.00
C GLY A 63 0.79 -4.44 6.59
N ASP A 64 1.64 -3.54 6.09
CA ASP A 64 1.20 -2.26 5.51
C ASP A 64 0.44 -2.48 4.20
N VAL A 65 -0.61 -1.69 3.98
CA VAL A 65 -1.39 -1.70 2.74
C VAL A 65 -0.82 -0.63 1.79
N VAL A 66 -0.50 -1.04 0.57
CA VAL A 66 0.14 -0.20 -0.44
C VAL A 66 -0.60 -0.26 -1.77
N LEU A 67 -0.58 0.85 -2.49
CA LEU A 67 -0.98 0.90 -3.89
C LEU A 67 0.25 0.61 -4.75
N VAL A 68 0.14 -0.35 -5.66
CA VAL A 68 1.21 -0.69 -6.59
C VAL A 68 0.75 -0.50 -8.03
N GLY A 69 1.66 -0.05 -8.89
CA GLY A 69 1.50 -0.07 -10.35
C GLY A 69 2.20 -1.29 -10.91
N ILE A 70 1.44 -2.17 -11.57
CA ILE A 70 1.96 -3.37 -12.22
C ILE A 70 2.68 -2.96 -13.51
N TRP A 71 3.80 -3.61 -13.83
CA TRP A 71 4.49 -3.37 -15.09
C TRP A 71 3.83 -4.15 -16.23
N ASP A 72 3.53 -3.46 -17.34
CA ASP A 72 2.88 -4.06 -18.51
C ASP A 72 3.68 -5.22 -19.12
N PHE A 73 5.01 -5.11 -19.09
CA PHE A 73 5.93 -6.10 -19.69
C PHE A 73 6.30 -7.25 -18.74
N GLN A 74 6.07 -7.09 -17.43
CA GLN A 74 6.43 -8.08 -16.41
C GLN A 74 5.39 -8.05 -15.27
N PRO A 75 4.32 -8.87 -15.34
CA PRO A 75 3.28 -8.84 -14.31
C PRO A 75 3.84 -9.22 -12.93
N ASN A 76 4.89 -10.02 -12.84
CA ASN A 76 5.47 -10.38 -11.53
C ASN A 76 6.18 -9.22 -10.83
N ARG A 77 6.29 -8.05 -11.47
CA ARG A 77 6.98 -6.86 -10.98
C ARG A 77 6.01 -5.69 -10.89
N CYS A 78 6.22 -4.85 -9.89
CA CYS A 78 5.44 -3.65 -9.69
C CYS A 78 6.29 -2.56 -9.02
N ASP A 79 5.86 -1.31 -9.14
CA ASP A 79 6.40 -0.19 -8.37
C ASP A 79 5.38 0.24 -7.33
N ILE A 80 5.84 0.55 -6.11
CA ILE A 80 4.97 1.11 -5.09
C ILE A 80 4.68 2.57 -5.44
N LEU A 81 3.40 2.94 -5.43
CA LEU A 81 2.93 4.29 -5.73
C LEU A 81 2.54 5.04 -4.46
N TYR A 82 1.90 4.36 -3.50
CA TYR A 82 1.37 4.97 -2.28
C TYR A 82 1.31 3.96 -1.13
N LYS A 83 1.38 4.45 0.11
CA LYS A 83 1.09 3.66 1.33
C LYS A 83 -0.15 4.24 1.98
N TYR A 84 -1.16 3.41 2.21
CA TYR A 84 -2.37 3.83 2.90
C TYR A 84 -2.18 3.82 4.41
N GLY A 85 -2.63 4.87 5.07
CA GLY A 85 -2.81 4.91 6.52
C GLY A 85 -4.07 4.17 6.96
N ASN A 86 -4.15 3.85 8.26
CA ASN A 86 -5.30 3.10 8.81
C ASN A 86 -6.65 3.80 8.57
N ASP A 87 -6.69 5.14 8.61
CA ASP A 87 -7.93 5.89 8.37
C ASP A 87 -8.30 5.96 6.88
N GLU A 88 -7.31 5.98 5.99
CA GLU A 88 -7.52 5.88 4.54
C GLU A 88 -8.04 4.49 4.15
N ILE A 89 -7.50 3.43 4.77
CA ILE A 89 -7.98 2.06 4.59
C ILE A 89 -9.46 1.95 4.98
N LYS A 90 -9.86 2.52 6.11
CA LYS A 90 -11.28 2.54 6.52
C LYS A 90 -12.17 3.23 5.50
N ARG A 91 -11.69 4.32 4.88
CA ARG A 91 -12.42 5.01 3.80
C ARG A 91 -12.57 4.14 2.56
N LEU A 92 -11.50 3.45 2.12
CA LEU A 92 -11.56 2.53 0.99
C LEU A 92 -12.54 1.36 1.23
N VAL A 93 -12.60 0.88 2.47
CA VAL A 93 -13.58 -0.15 2.87
C VAL A 93 -15.00 0.41 2.83
N ASN A 94 -15.22 1.62 3.32
CA ASN A 94 -16.53 2.28 3.28
C ASN A 94 -17.00 2.58 1.85
N GLU A 95 -16.08 2.87 0.94
CA GLU A 95 -16.35 3.09 -0.49
C GLU A 95 -16.51 1.80 -1.30
N ASN A 96 -16.46 0.62 -0.66
CA ASN A 96 -16.54 -0.70 -1.31
C ASN A 96 -15.43 -0.96 -2.35
N ILE A 97 -14.29 -0.29 -2.25
CA ILE A 97 -13.13 -0.52 -3.13
C ILE A 97 -12.36 -1.78 -2.69
N ILE A 98 -12.28 -1.99 -1.37
CA ILE A 98 -11.58 -3.13 -0.77
C ILE A 98 -12.39 -3.69 0.40
N SER A 99 -12.48 -5.00 0.50
CA SER A 99 -13.12 -5.64 1.65
C SER A 99 -12.14 -5.73 2.82
N ARG A 100 -12.62 -5.40 4.03
CA ARG A 100 -11.84 -5.56 5.27
C ARG A 100 -11.36 -7.00 5.46
N GLU A 101 -12.20 -7.97 5.08
CA GLU A 101 -11.88 -9.40 5.12
C GLU A 101 -10.68 -9.76 4.25
N VAL A 102 -10.61 -9.19 3.04
CA VAL A 102 -9.50 -9.41 2.12
C VAL A 102 -8.20 -8.86 2.73
N ILE A 103 -8.23 -7.65 3.31
CA ILE A 103 -7.04 -7.09 3.97
C ILE A 103 -6.58 -7.98 5.13
N ASP A 104 -7.51 -8.49 5.93
CA ASP A 104 -7.21 -9.36 7.07
C ASP A 104 -6.60 -10.69 6.61
N GLN A 105 -7.18 -11.31 5.56
CA GLN A 105 -6.64 -12.50 4.93
C GLN A 105 -5.25 -12.30 4.33
N LEU A 106 -5.01 -11.14 3.70
CA LEU A 106 -3.72 -10.79 3.11
C LEU A 106 -2.65 -10.47 4.16
N ARG A 107 -3.06 -10.03 5.35
CA ARG A 107 -2.16 -9.82 6.49
C ARG A 107 -1.72 -11.14 7.12
N GLY A 108 -2.54 -12.19 6.97
CA GLY A 108 -2.21 -13.59 7.22
C GLY A 108 -1.43 -13.83 8.50
#